data_AF-A0A1Y3WTL8-F1
#
_entry.id   AF-A0A1Y3WTL8-F1
#
_cell.length_a   1.000
_cell.length_b   1.000
_cell.length_c   1.000
_cell.angle_alpha   90.00
_cell.angle_beta   90.00
_cell.angle_gamma   90.00
#
_symmetry.space_group_name_H-M   'P 1'
#
loop_
_entity.id
_entity.type
_entity.pdbx_description
1 polymer ?
#
loop_
_entity_poly.entity_id
_entity_poly.type
_entity_poly.pdbx_seq_one_letter_code
_entity_poly.pdbx_strand_id
1 'polypeptide(L)'
;MLSDKLNNVDYQWFLVRTKPGHEQELCALIGREKDKIRNILEVYCPTHTKVYVRRGDSEQRMPLFDGYVFVLATQNALVEFLRDNCSDAFIRYNRKRTPDEKATACTIPESQMRAFRDYNENYADKVIVLERPYSDYAFNAKEGEANEIVRVVDGPFVGQEGYICRFHRKKGLVFRVQGMVPGSWLTVTYPNVSDLHVVRLHNAEGDRLSIGTEKGRAVDLLVGILQACGYGKRTQAMLYELMERLAVDLSLTNLCRELDKKGEKTLGGRLARLTTKEAELLINLARYEHDTPGYVKENWQKILLRSFLTPTSGIEWEEGKNEVELQHKNFTEIIRRVDITEEVYYPSRQEDGKTNTAYYAHIGMREEMGNLVFFANWNDFLCGYFLTAGKANEKLVSGRSQSVLDETTNTERKKLIESFRNYAPTLYKVLTDADSAVKAVPDFKVGEDTLNVFAIRSSVQEKDTAKDKLIQTCVRICKEINTTNHLAVWRRYLRTVWLHN
;
A
#
# COMPACT_ATOMS: atom_id res chain seq x y z
N MET A 1 28.49 -45.14 -32.80
CA MET A 1 27.24 -44.47 -32.36
C MET A 1 27.47 -43.97 -30.94
N LEU A 2 27.70 -42.67 -30.75
CA LEU A 2 27.76 -42.08 -29.41
C LEU A 2 26.35 -42.07 -28.84
N SER A 3 26.13 -42.76 -27.72
CA SER A 3 24.88 -42.67 -26.98
C SER A 3 24.67 -41.23 -26.53
N ASP A 4 23.50 -40.69 -26.84
CA ASP A 4 23.10 -39.33 -26.47
C ASP A 4 22.94 -39.25 -24.94
N LYS A 5 24.03 -38.90 -24.24
CA LYS A 5 24.08 -38.89 -22.77
C LYS A 5 23.06 -37.92 -22.17
N LEU A 6 22.62 -36.89 -22.88
CA LEU A 6 21.61 -35.93 -22.42
C LEU A 6 20.26 -36.61 -22.12
N ASN A 7 19.90 -37.64 -22.89
CA ASN A 7 18.59 -38.29 -22.81
C ASN A 7 18.45 -39.36 -21.70
N ASN A 8 19.53 -39.66 -20.96
CA ASN A 8 19.54 -40.72 -19.94
C ASN A 8 19.78 -40.21 -18.51
N VAL A 9 20.14 -38.93 -18.30
CA VAL A 9 20.43 -38.37 -16.97
C VAL A 9 19.75 -37.02 -16.68
N ASP A 10 19.17 -36.35 -17.67
CA ASP A 10 18.48 -35.07 -17.46
C ASP A 10 16.99 -35.29 -17.16
N TYR A 11 16.64 -35.20 -15.88
CA TYR A 11 15.26 -35.34 -15.40
C TYR A 11 14.52 -34.02 -15.49
N GLN A 12 13.39 -34.02 -16.18
CA GLN A 12 12.57 -32.83 -16.39
C GLN A 12 11.09 -33.16 -16.15
N TRP A 13 10.31 -32.17 -15.72
CA TRP A 13 8.86 -32.29 -15.64
C TRP A 13 8.24 -32.11 -17.01
N PHE A 14 7.73 -33.20 -17.59
CA PHE A 14 7.00 -33.17 -18.85
C PHE A 14 5.51 -32.98 -18.63
N LEU A 15 4.90 -32.14 -19.46
CA LEU A 15 3.45 -32.02 -19.54
C LEU A 15 2.88 -33.07 -20.51
N VAL A 16 2.14 -34.03 -19.97
CA VAL A 16 1.47 -35.10 -20.72
C VAL A 16 -0.02 -34.77 -20.86
N ARG A 17 -0.57 -34.95 -22.07
CA ARG A 17 -1.99 -34.81 -22.34
C ARG A 17 -2.65 -36.19 -22.37
N THR A 18 -3.84 -36.29 -21.79
CA THR A 18 -4.73 -37.47 -21.86
C THR A 18 -6.17 -37.03 -22.15
N LYS A 19 -7.09 -37.98 -22.25
CA LYS A 19 -8.53 -37.69 -22.35
C LYS A 19 -9.01 -37.04 -21.04
N PRO A 20 -9.75 -35.92 -21.11
CA PRO A 20 -10.39 -35.30 -19.95
C PRO A 20 -11.14 -36.32 -19.08
N GLY A 21 -10.86 -36.33 -17.78
CA GLY A 21 -11.42 -37.27 -16.80
C GLY A 21 -10.65 -38.59 -16.61
N HIS A 22 -9.59 -38.84 -17.39
CA HIS A 22 -8.76 -40.05 -17.30
C HIS A 22 -7.36 -39.79 -16.70
N GLU A 23 -7.15 -38.62 -16.08
CA GLU A 23 -5.85 -38.21 -15.53
C GLU A 23 -5.42 -39.12 -14.38
N GLN A 24 -6.36 -39.46 -13.48
CA GLN A 24 -6.09 -40.34 -12.35
C GLN A 24 -5.72 -41.76 -12.79
N GLU A 25 -6.35 -42.27 -13.85
CA GLU A 25 -6.03 -43.58 -14.42
C GLU A 25 -4.61 -43.62 -14.97
N LEU A 26 -4.21 -42.58 -15.72
CA LEU A 26 -2.85 -42.44 -16.25
C LEU A 26 -1.83 -42.30 -15.12
N CYS A 27 -2.12 -41.48 -14.09
CA CYS A 27 -1.26 -41.35 -12.92
C CYS A 27 -1.10 -42.67 -12.16
N ALA A 28 -2.18 -43.42 -11.97
CA ALA A 28 -2.13 -44.72 -11.30
C ALA A 28 -1.33 -45.74 -12.12
N LEU A 29 -1.47 -45.72 -13.46
CA LEU A 29 -0.70 -46.58 -14.36
C LEU A 29 0.81 -46.27 -14.27
N ILE A 30 1.18 -44.99 -14.40
CA ILE A 30 2.58 -44.54 -14.26
C ILE A 30 3.11 -44.90 -12.87
N GLY A 31 2.32 -44.64 -11.82
CA GLY A 31 2.70 -44.92 -10.44
C GLY A 31 2.99 -46.40 -10.16
N ARG A 32 2.29 -47.33 -10.82
CA ARG A 32 2.51 -48.77 -10.70
C ARG A 32 3.72 -49.28 -11.50
N GLU A 33 3.95 -48.70 -12.68
CA GLU A 33 4.98 -49.21 -13.60
C GLU A 33 6.32 -48.47 -13.48
N LYS A 34 6.38 -47.33 -12.79
CA LYS A 34 7.60 -46.52 -12.65
C LYS A 34 8.79 -47.28 -12.06
N ASP A 35 8.56 -48.23 -11.14
CA ASP A 35 9.65 -48.98 -10.51
C ASP A 35 10.26 -50.01 -11.47
N LYS A 36 9.52 -50.39 -12.52
CA LYS A 36 9.98 -51.32 -13.57
C LYS A 36 10.67 -50.60 -14.72
N ILE A 37 10.40 -49.30 -14.89
CA ILE A 37 10.91 -48.47 -15.98
C ILE A 37 11.94 -47.51 -15.41
N ARG A 38 13.22 -47.78 -15.68
CA ARG A 38 14.30 -46.88 -15.28
C ARG A 38 14.04 -45.47 -15.87
N ASN A 39 14.25 -44.44 -15.06
CA ASN A 39 14.18 -43.02 -15.43
C ASN A 39 12.79 -42.36 -15.50
N ILE A 40 11.77 -42.90 -14.81
CA ILE A 40 10.54 -42.17 -14.42
C ILE A 40 10.49 -42.10 -12.88
N LEU A 41 10.43 -40.89 -12.31
CA LEU A 41 10.55 -40.67 -10.86
C LEU A 41 9.21 -40.36 -10.20
N GLU A 42 8.51 -39.36 -10.72
CA GLU A 42 7.30 -38.81 -10.12
C GLU A 42 6.22 -38.56 -11.16
N VAL A 43 4.97 -38.62 -10.71
CA VAL A 43 3.80 -38.27 -11.50
C VAL A 43 2.84 -37.45 -10.63
N TYR A 44 2.22 -36.44 -11.22
CA TYR A 44 1.35 -35.52 -10.52
C TYR A 44 0.10 -35.16 -11.34
N CYS A 45 -1.06 -35.19 -10.66
CA CYS A 45 -2.38 -34.91 -11.22
C CYS A 45 -2.98 -33.66 -10.57
N PRO A 46 -3.15 -32.54 -11.29
CA PRO A 46 -3.62 -31.27 -10.72
C PRO A 46 -5.16 -31.18 -10.58
N THR A 47 -5.79 -31.92 -9.67
CA THR A 47 -7.27 -32.03 -9.60
C THR A 47 -7.98 -30.99 -8.71
N HIS A 48 -7.24 -30.29 -7.85
CA HIS A 48 -7.81 -29.44 -6.79
C HIS A 48 -8.26 -28.06 -7.26
N THR A 49 -7.59 -27.43 -8.23
CA THR A 49 -8.02 -26.15 -8.82
C THR A 49 -9.26 -26.36 -9.66
N LYS A 50 -10.40 -25.79 -9.25
CA LYS A 50 -11.69 -25.89 -9.95
C LYS A 50 -12.21 -24.53 -10.38
N VAL A 51 -12.80 -24.48 -11.56
CA VAL A 51 -13.50 -23.30 -12.11
C VAL A 51 -14.95 -23.61 -12.40
N TYR A 52 -15.79 -22.58 -12.39
CA TYR A 52 -17.17 -22.70 -12.82
C TYR A 52 -17.21 -22.69 -14.35
N VAL A 53 -17.78 -23.75 -14.93
CA VAL A 53 -17.98 -23.89 -16.37
C VAL A 53 -19.47 -23.91 -16.61
N ARG A 54 -19.95 -22.94 -17.43
CA ARG A 54 -21.33 -22.88 -17.85
C ARG A 54 -21.54 -23.76 -19.07
N ARG A 55 -22.39 -24.78 -18.95
CA ARG A 55 -22.86 -25.61 -20.06
C ARG A 55 -24.38 -25.48 -20.18
N GLY A 56 -24.83 -24.67 -21.14
CA GLY A 56 -26.23 -24.29 -21.29
C GLY A 56 -26.75 -23.54 -20.05
N ASP A 57 -27.84 -24.02 -19.48
CA ASP A 57 -28.46 -23.45 -18.26
C ASP A 57 -27.85 -23.98 -16.96
N SER A 58 -26.91 -24.92 -17.03
CA SER A 58 -26.25 -25.50 -15.86
C SER A 58 -24.84 -24.94 -15.65
N GLU A 59 -24.50 -24.66 -14.40
CA GLU A 59 -23.16 -24.24 -13.98
C GLU A 59 -22.55 -25.35 -13.13
N GLN A 60 -21.38 -25.86 -13.53
CA GLN A 60 -20.70 -26.97 -12.87
C GLN A 60 -19.27 -26.60 -12.50
N ARG A 61 -18.79 -27.06 -11.35
CA ARG A 61 -17.38 -26.91 -10.95
C ARG A 61 -16.55 -28.03 -11.56
N MET A 62 -15.68 -27.70 -12.50
CA MET A 62 -14.77 -28.66 -13.15
C MET A 62 -13.30 -28.33 -12.82
N PRO A 63 -12.40 -29.34 -12.79
CA PRO A 63 -10.96 -29.08 -12.70
C PRO A 63 -10.51 -28.13 -13.82
N LEU A 64 -9.70 -27.13 -13.47
CA LEU A 64 -9.17 -26.17 -14.44
C LEU A 64 -8.18 -26.82 -15.40
N PHE A 65 -7.42 -27.81 -14.91
CA PHE A 65 -6.34 -28.46 -15.63
C PHE A 65 -6.74 -29.85 -16.13
N ASP A 66 -7.96 -29.95 -16.66
CA ASP A 66 -8.53 -31.18 -17.20
C ASP A 66 -7.74 -31.67 -18.44
N GLY A 67 -7.51 -32.98 -18.53
CA GLY A 67 -6.73 -33.63 -19.58
C GLY A 67 -5.21 -33.56 -19.43
N TYR A 68 -4.67 -33.15 -18.28
CA TYR A 68 -3.24 -32.97 -18.07
C TYR A 68 -2.66 -33.76 -16.90
N VAL A 69 -1.50 -34.37 -17.12
CA VAL A 69 -0.67 -35.05 -16.11
C VAL A 69 0.76 -34.56 -16.25
N PHE A 70 1.45 -34.39 -15.13
CA PHE A 70 2.86 -34.02 -15.14
C PHE A 70 3.73 -35.19 -14.71
N VAL A 71 4.83 -35.43 -15.41
CA VAL A 71 5.71 -36.57 -15.16
C VAL A 71 7.16 -36.11 -15.09
N LEU A 72 7.84 -36.40 -13.97
CA LEU A 72 9.28 -36.18 -13.82
C LEU A 72 10.00 -37.42 -14.34
N ALA A 73 10.66 -37.29 -15.49
CA ALA A 73 11.31 -38.41 -16.18
C ALA A 73 12.45 -37.93 -17.07
N THR A 74 13.12 -38.86 -17.75
CA THR A 74 13.84 -38.54 -19.01
C THR A 74 12.89 -38.69 -20.20
N GLN A 75 13.13 -37.92 -21.26
CA GLN A 75 12.21 -37.88 -22.41
C GLN A 75 12.03 -39.25 -23.07
N ASN A 76 13.13 -40.00 -23.29
CA ASN A 76 13.08 -41.30 -23.95
C ASN A 76 12.25 -42.32 -23.15
N ALA A 77 12.45 -42.39 -21.84
CA ALA A 77 11.73 -43.32 -20.98
C ALA A 77 10.21 -43.03 -21.00
N LEU A 78 9.84 -41.74 -20.98
CA LEU A 78 8.44 -41.35 -21.04
C LEU A 78 7.79 -41.64 -22.40
N VAL A 79 8.50 -41.40 -23.51
CA VAL A 79 8.00 -41.71 -24.86
C VAL A 79 7.79 -43.20 -25.05
N GLU A 80 8.75 -44.03 -24.64
CA GLU A 80 8.63 -45.48 -24.70
C GLU A 80 7.47 -45.99 -23.85
N PHE A 81 7.36 -45.50 -22.61
CA PHE A 81 6.26 -45.85 -21.72
C PHE A 81 4.89 -45.54 -22.33
N LEU A 82 4.69 -44.31 -22.83
CA LEU A 82 3.39 -43.90 -23.39
C LEU A 82 3.03 -44.72 -24.63
N ARG A 83 4.01 -44.96 -25.53
CA ARG A 83 3.80 -45.78 -26.73
C ARG A 83 3.35 -47.20 -26.38
N ASP A 84 3.97 -47.81 -25.37
CA ASP A 84 3.78 -49.23 -25.07
C ASP A 84 2.58 -49.47 -24.13
N ASN A 85 2.15 -48.47 -23.34
CA ASN A 85 1.16 -48.64 -22.28
C ASN A 85 -0.09 -47.75 -22.41
N CYS A 86 -0.04 -46.64 -23.15
CA CYS A 86 -1.18 -45.70 -23.23
C CYS A 86 -1.19 -44.91 -24.55
N SER A 87 -1.81 -45.48 -25.60
CA SER A 87 -1.88 -44.87 -26.93
C SER A 87 -2.67 -43.54 -26.99
N ASP A 88 -3.55 -43.30 -26.03
CA ASP A 88 -4.36 -42.08 -25.93
C ASP A 88 -3.65 -40.91 -25.23
N ALA A 89 -2.47 -41.13 -24.66
CA ALA A 89 -1.70 -40.13 -23.96
C ALA A 89 -0.41 -39.76 -24.69
N PHE A 90 -0.05 -38.46 -24.70
CA PHE A 90 1.13 -37.99 -25.41
C PHE A 90 1.78 -36.77 -24.74
N ILE A 91 3.09 -36.64 -24.91
CA ILE A 91 3.84 -35.47 -24.43
C ILE A 91 3.42 -34.24 -25.23
N ARG A 92 3.13 -33.14 -24.55
CA ARG A 92 2.87 -31.85 -25.18
C ARG A 92 4.19 -31.26 -25.68
N TYR A 93 4.21 -30.84 -26.95
CA TYR A 93 5.34 -30.10 -27.53
C TYR A 93 5.03 -28.61 -27.63
N ASN A 94 6.07 -27.78 -27.49
CA ASN A 94 5.99 -26.34 -27.68
C ASN A 94 5.68 -26.02 -29.15
N ARG A 95 4.93 -24.95 -29.37
CA ARG A 95 4.64 -24.46 -30.72
C ARG A 95 5.93 -23.95 -31.37
N LYS A 96 6.26 -24.50 -32.54
CA LYS A 96 7.36 -24.00 -33.37
C LYS A 96 7.12 -22.55 -33.75
N ARG A 97 8.13 -21.68 -33.58
CA ARG A 97 8.08 -20.28 -33.98
C ARG A 97 8.49 -20.09 -35.43
N THR A 98 9.36 -20.95 -35.94
CA THR A 98 9.78 -20.99 -37.34
C THR A 98 9.65 -22.41 -37.92
N PRO A 99 9.53 -22.56 -39.25
CA PRO A 99 9.45 -23.88 -39.89
C PRO A 99 10.67 -24.78 -39.58
N ASP A 100 11.86 -24.17 -39.48
CA ASP A 100 13.14 -24.87 -39.27
C ASP A 100 13.39 -25.28 -37.82
N GLU A 101 12.58 -24.79 -36.87
CA GLU A 101 12.72 -25.13 -35.47
C GLU A 101 12.28 -26.58 -35.20
N LYS A 102 13.08 -27.31 -34.43
CA LYS A 102 12.69 -28.64 -33.93
C LYS A 102 11.62 -28.47 -32.85
N ALA A 103 10.60 -29.33 -32.88
CA ALA A 103 9.61 -29.32 -31.81
C ALA A 103 10.28 -29.77 -30.51
N THR A 104 10.21 -28.94 -29.47
CA THR A 104 10.75 -29.25 -28.15
C THR A 104 9.62 -29.68 -27.22
N ALA A 105 9.88 -30.66 -26.35
CA ALA A 105 8.90 -31.07 -25.36
C ALA A 105 8.62 -29.90 -24.39
N CYS A 106 7.37 -29.77 -23.95
CA CYS A 106 6.98 -28.78 -22.97
C CYS A 106 7.45 -29.24 -21.59
N THR A 107 8.59 -28.71 -21.15
CA THR A 107 9.23 -29.04 -19.87
C THR A 107 9.08 -27.91 -18.88
N ILE A 108 8.79 -28.24 -17.62
CA ILE A 108 8.49 -27.26 -16.56
C ILE A 108 9.67 -27.20 -15.61
N PRO A 109 10.19 -25.99 -15.31
CA PRO A 109 11.24 -25.83 -14.31
C PRO A 109 10.80 -26.38 -12.94
N GLU A 110 11.70 -27.06 -12.24
CA GLU A 110 11.45 -27.65 -10.91
C GLU A 110 10.88 -26.62 -9.92
N SER A 111 11.45 -25.40 -9.90
CA SER A 111 10.98 -24.32 -9.02
C SER A 111 9.53 -23.91 -9.31
N GLN A 112 9.17 -23.81 -10.60
CA GLN A 112 7.80 -23.52 -11.02
C GLN A 112 6.86 -24.67 -10.66
N MET A 113 7.28 -25.91 -10.89
CA MET A 113 6.47 -27.08 -10.59
C MET A 113 6.18 -27.23 -9.10
N ARG A 114 7.17 -26.97 -8.24
CA ARG A 114 6.97 -26.94 -6.77
C ARG A 114 5.95 -25.88 -6.37
N ALA A 115 6.08 -24.66 -6.86
CA ALA A 115 5.15 -23.58 -6.55
C ALA A 115 3.72 -23.86 -7.06
N PHE A 116 3.60 -24.43 -8.26
CA PHE A 116 2.31 -24.84 -8.82
C PHE A 116 1.65 -25.96 -8.01
N ARG A 117 2.41 -26.99 -7.62
CA ARG A 117 1.91 -28.07 -6.75
C ARG A 117 1.46 -27.54 -5.41
N ASP A 118 2.29 -26.72 -4.76
CA ASP A 118 1.95 -26.11 -3.47
C ASP A 118 0.65 -25.31 -3.55
N TYR A 119 0.49 -24.48 -4.59
CA TYR A 119 -0.75 -23.76 -4.86
C TYR A 119 -1.96 -24.69 -5.00
N ASN A 120 -1.86 -25.66 -5.90
CA ASN A 120 -2.98 -26.52 -6.23
C ASN A 120 -3.40 -27.38 -5.03
N GLU A 121 -2.46 -27.92 -4.27
CA GLU A 121 -2.75 -28.82 -3.14
C GLU A 121 -3.19 -28.06 -1.87
N ASN A 122 -2.64 -26.87 -1.60
CA ASN A 122 -2.83 -26.21 -0.30
C ASN A 122 -3.75 -24.97 -0.32
N TYR A 123 -3.97 -24.35 -1.49
CA TYR A 123 -4.63 -23.05 -1.58
C TYR A 123 -5.77 -22.96 -2.62
N ALA A 124 -5.90 -23.93 -3.51
CA ALA A 124 -6.87 -23.89 -4.61
C ALA A 124 -8.34 -23.77 -4.16
N ASP A 125 -8.66 -24.25 -2.96
CA ASP A 125 -9.99 -24.16 -2.35
C ASP A 125 -10.25 -22.81 -1.65
N LYS A 126 -9.18 -22.07 -1.33
CA LYS A 126 -9.23 -20.78 -0.62
C LYS A 126 -9.31 -19.58 -1.56
N VAL A 127 -9.02 -19.77 -2.85
CA VAL A 127 -9.01 -18.70 -3.84
C VAL A 127 -9.95 -18.99 -5.01
N ILE A 128 -10.28 -17.94 -5.77
CA ILE A 128 -11.08 -18.03 -6.98
C ILE A 128 -10.21 -17.59 -8.16
N VAL A 129 -10.12 -18.42 -9.20
CA VAL A 129 -9.42 -18.06 -10.44
C VAL A 129 -10.23 -17.02 -11.20
N LEU A 130 -9.58 -15.95 -11.63
CA LEU A 130 -10.17 -14.83 -12.35
C LEU A 130 -9.91 -14.96 -13.86
N GLU A 131 -10.89 -14.55 -14.65
CA GLU A 131 -10.79 -14.59 -16.12
C GLU A 131 -9.90 -13.47 -16.69
N ARG A 132 -9.90 -12.30 -16.05
CA ARG A 132 -9.12 -11.15 -16.51
C ARG A 132 -7.65 -11.27 -16.10
N PRO A 133 -6.72 -10.74 -16.91
CA PRO A 133 -5.31 -10.70 -16.53
C PRO A 133 -5.09 -9.83 -15.30
N TYR A 134 -4.05 -10.16 -14.52
CA TYR A 134 -3.71 -9.47 -13.28
C TYR A 134 -3.59 -7.93 -13.42
N SER A 135 -3.05 -7.46 -14.56
CA SER A 135 -2.89 -6.04 -14.86
C SER A 135 -4.20 -5.25 -14.86
N ASP A 136 -5.32 -5.88 -15.22
CA ASP A 136 -6.63 -5.21 -15.26
C ASP A 136 -7.12 -4.80 -13.86
N TYR A 137 -6.56 -5.43 -12.82
CA TYR A 137 -6.91 -5.18 -11.42
C TYR A 137 -6.06 -4.09 -10.78
N ALA A 138 -5.07 -3.54 -11.49
CA ALA A 138 -4.30 -2.38 -11.00
C ALA A 138 -5.18 -1.12 -10.85
N PHE A 139 -6.26 -1.01 -11.63
CA PHE A 139 -7.16 0.14 -11.62
C PHE A 139 -8.61 -0.27 -11.30
N ASN A 140 -9.32 0.60 -10.60
CA ASN A 140 -10.75 0.45 -10.36
C ASN A 140 -11.51 0.82 -11.64
N ALA A 141 -12.12 -0.17 -12.29
CA ALA A 141 -12.86 0.00 -13.53
C ALA A 141 -14.01 1.05 -13.49
N LYS A 142 -14.50 1.43 -12.30
CA LYS A 142 -15.56 2.45 -12.15
C LYS A 142 -15.04 3.88 -12.00
N GLU A 143 -13.85 4.04 -11.42
CA GLU A 143 -13.34 5.34 -10.96
C GLU A 143 -12.07 5.75 -11.72
N GLY A 144 -11.42 4.84 -12.45
CA GLY A 144 -10.12 5.06 -13.09
C GLY A 144 -8.95 5.19 -12.10
N GLU A 145 -9.24 5.19 -10.79
CA GLU A 145 -8.24 5.28 -9.73
C GLU A 145 -7.48 3.96 -9.53
N ALA A 146 -6.20 4.03 -9.18
CA ALA A 146 -5.42 2.85 -8.83
C ALA A 146 -5.99 2.15 -7.58
N ASN A 147 -6.02 0.81 -7.60
CA ASN A 147 -6.38 0.01 -6.43
C ASN A 147 -5.25 0.01 -5.39
N GLU A 148 -5.61 -0.15 -4.12
CA GLU A 148 -4.64 -0.26 -3.03
C GLU A 148 -3.85 -1.56 -3.19
N ILE A 149 -2.52 -1.48 -3.15
CA ILE A 149 -1.65 -2.64 -3.16
C ILE A 149 -1.20 -2.99 -1.74
N VAL A 150 -1.19 -4.28 -1.43
CA VAL A 150 -0.82 -4.80 -0.11
C VAL A 150 0.06 -6.04 -0.23
N ARG A 151 0.84 -6.31 0.84
CA ARG A 151 1.58 -7.55 1.06
C ARG A 151 1.04 -8.27 2.28
N VAL A 152 0.87 -9.59 2.19
CA VAL A 152 0.48 -10.43 3.32
C VAL A 152 1.68 -10.64 4.25
N VAL A 153 1.49 -10.42 5.55
CA VAL A 153 2.55 -10.46 6.57
C VAL A 153 2.69 -11.83 7.23
N ASP A 154 1.58 -12.57 7.35
CA ASP A 154 1.57 -13.88 8.02
C ASP A 154 0.54 -14.84 7.41
N GLY A 155 0.60 -16.10 7.87
CA GLY A 155 -0.29 -17.16 7.43
C GLY A 155 0.08 -17.77 6.07
N PRO A 156 -0.87 -18.47 5.41
CA PRO A 156 -0.59 -19.31 4.24
C PRO A 156 -0.12 -18.53 3.00
N PHE A 157 -0.43 -17.24 2.93
CA PHE A 157 -0.08 -16.39 1.79
C PHE A 157 1.04 -15.40 2.13
N VAL A 158 1.84 -15.65 3.19
CA VAL A 158 2.91 -14.74 3.62
C VAL A 158 3.83 -14.35 2.45
N GLY A 159 4.14 -13.06 2.35
CA GLY A 159 4.94 -12.49 1.27
C GLY A 159 4.18 -12.26 -0.03
N GLN A 160 2.93 -12.76 -0.16
CA GLN A 160 2.15 -12.55 -1.36
C GLN A 160 1.67 -11.10 -1.47
N GLU A 161 1.86 -10.53 -2.66
CA GLU A 161 1.45 -9.18 -2.99
C GLU A 161 0.29 -9.17 -3.96
N GLY A 162 -0.56 -8.15 -3.83
CA GLY A 162 -1.75 -8.06 -4.64
C GLY A 162 -2.55 -6.78 -4.46
N TYR A 163 -3.54 -6.59 -5.33
CA TYR A 163 -4.46 -5.48 -5.29
C TYR A 163 -5.68 -5.79 -4.45
N ILE A 164 -6.10 -4.84 -3.62
CA ILE A 164 -7.41 -4.88 -2.95
C ILE A 164 -8.46 -4.47 -3.97
N CYS A 165 -9.27 -5.42 -4.40
CA CYS A 165 -10.37 -5.21 -5.33
C CYS A 165 -11.71 -5.49 -4.65
N ARG A 166 -12.77 -4.79 -5.08
CA ARG A 166 -14.12 -4.99 -4.54
C ARG A 166 -14.94 -5.88 -5.46
N PHE A 167 -15.32 -7.06 -4.99
CA PHE A 167 -16.21 -7.99 -5.67
C PHE A 167 -17.50 -8.12 -4.84
N HIS A 168 -18.67 -7.87 -5.44
CA HIS A 168 -19.97 -8.00 -4.77
C HIS A 168 -20.02 -7.32 -3.38
N ARG A 169 -19.48 -6.09 -3.28
CA ARG A 169 -19.34 -5.28 -2.04
C ARG A 169 -18.31 -5.79 -1.02
N LYS A 170 -17.75 -6.99 -1.18
CA LYS A 170 -16.66 -7.51 -0.35
C LYS A 170 -15.30 -7.11 -0.93
N LYS A 171 -14.30 -6.93 -0.07
CA LYS A 171 -12.92 -6.64 -0.48
C LYS A 171 -12.14 -7.94 -0.57
N GLY A 172 -11.69 -8.31 -1.76
CA GLY A 172 -10.79 -9.44 -1.99
C GLY A 172 -9.36 -8.98 -2.24
N LEU A 173 -8.40 -9.88 -2.04
CA LEU A 173 -7.01 -9.69 -2.46
C LEU A 173 -6.81 -10.39 -3.80
N VAL A 174 -6.46 -9.65 -4.85
CA VAL A 174 -6.16 -10.20 -6.18
C VAL A 174 -4.65 -10.32 -6.33
N PHE A 175 -4.15 -11.50 -6.67
CA PHE A 175 -2.71 -11.76 -6.82
C PHE A 175 -2.45 -12.84 -7.89
N ARG A 176 -1.18 -13.13 -8.16
CA ARG A 176 -0.78 -14.16 -9.13
C ARG A 176 -0.21 -15.39 -8.47
N VAL A 177 -0.48 -16.54 -9.06
CA VAL A 177 0.13 -17.84 -8.73
C VAL A 177 0.69 -18.48 -9.99
N GLN A 178 1.68 -19.36 -9.84
CA GLN A 178 2.30 -20.06 -10.96
C GLN A 178 1.26 -20.91 -11.71
N GLY A 179 1.28 -20.85 -13.04
CA GLY A 179 0.40 -21.63 -13.90
C GLY A 179 1.03 -22.95 -14.37
N MET A 180 0.26 -23.72 -15.16
CA MET A 180 0.62 -25.07 -15.61
C MET A 180 1.71 -25.14 -16.68
N VAL A 181 1.99 -24.05 -17.43
CA VAL A 181 3.02 -24.04 -18.49
C VAL A 181 4.15 -23.08 -18.15
N PRO A 182 5.37 -23.30 -18.67
CA PRO A 182 6.53 -22.47 -18.37
C PRO A 182 6.24 -20.98 -18.54
N GLY A 183 6.49 -20.19 -17.49
CA GLY A 183 6.28 -18.73 -17.50
C GLY A 183 4.81 -18.28 -17.51
N SER A 184 3.84 -19.19 -17.37
CA SER A 184 2.43 -18.81 -17.21
C SER A 184 2.06 -18.51 -15.77
N TRP A 185 1.09 -17.63 -15.60
CA TRP A 185 0.55 -17.21 -14.31
C TRP A 185 -0.97 -17.29 -14.35
N LEU A 186 -1.57 -17.65 -13.23
CA LEU A 186 -2.99 -17.50 -13.01
C LEU A 186 -3.24 -16.25 -12.17
N THR A 187 -4.29 -15.51 -12.53
CA THR A 187 -4.81 -14.43 -11.69
C THR A 187 -5.85 -15.03 -10.76
N VAL A 188 -5.70 -14.83 -9.46
CA VAL A 188 -6.60 -15.39 -8.45
C VAL A 188 -7.04 -14.32 -7.46
N THR A 189 -8.17 -14.52 -6.79
CA THR A 189 -8.59 -13.70 -5.67
C THR A 189 -8.84 -14.52 -4.41
N TYR A 190 -8.29 -14.05 -3.29
CA TYR A 190 -8.75 -14.43 -1.96
C TYR A 190 -9.99 -13.58 -1.61
N PRO A 191 -11.19 -14.18 -1.40
CA PRO A 191 -12.45 -13.43 -1.36
C PRO A 191 -12.57 -12.34 -0.28
N ASN A 192 -11.87 -12.48 0.84
CA ASN A 192 -11.99 -11.58 1.99
C ASN A 192 -10.64 -11.15 2.57
N VAL A 193 -10.08 -10.04 2.08
CA VAL A 193 -8.78 -9.54 2.54
C VAL A 193 -8.73 -9.22 4.04
N SER A 194 -9.87 -8.98 4.68
CA SER A 194 -9.94 -8.70 6.13
C SER A 194 -9.62 -9.92 7.01
N ASP A 195 -9.55 -11.12 6.44
CA ASP A 195 -9.12 -12.34 7.15
C ASP A 195 -7.60 -12.54 7.10
N LEU A 196 -6.90 -11.68 6.34
CA LEU A 196 -5.46 -11.67 6.20
C LEU A 196 -4.86 -10.51 7.00
N HIS A 197 -3.70 -10.75 7.59
CA HIS A 197 -2.86 -9.68 8.08
C HIS A 197 -2.04 -9.15 6.91
N VAL A 198 -2.34 -7.94 6.46
CA VAL A 198 -1.67 -7.33 5.31
C VAL A 198 -1.15 -5.95 5.67
N VAL A 199 -0.03 -5.58 5.03
CA VAL A 199 0.54 -4.24 5.06
C VAL A 199 0.35 -3.58 3.71
N ARG A 200 0.06 -2.28 3.72
CA ARG A 200 -0.03 -1.46 2.51
C ARG A 200 1.36 -1.19 1.95
N LEU A 201 1.50 -1.33 0.64
CA LEU A 201 2.66 -0.85 -0.11
C LEU A 201 2.31 0.50 -0.76
N HIS A 202 3.26 1.42 -0.83
CA HIS A 202 3.07 2.69 -1.53
C HIS A 202 3.25 2.48 -3.04
N ASN A 203 2.29 2.90 -3.86
CA ASN A 203 2.39 2.72 -5.31
C ASN A 203 3.25 3.85 -5.92
N ALA A 204 4.47 3.51 -6.33
CA ALA A 204 5.43 4.50 -6.86
C ALA A 204 4.99 5.18 -8.17
N GLU A 205 4.01 4.62 -8.89
CA GLU A 205 3.58 5.08 -10.22
C GLU A 205 2.17 5.70 -10.21
N GLY A 206 1.47 5.69 -9.08
CA GLY A 206 0.08 6.13 -9.02
C GLY A 206 -0.56 5.94 -7.64
N ASP A 207 0.09 6.47 -6.59
CA ASP A 207 -0.44 6.33 -5.23
C ASP A 207 -1.72 7.14 -5.02
N ARG A 208 -2.81 6.43 -4.71
CA ARG A 208 -4.11 7.04 -4.41
C ARG A 208 -4.05 8.05 -3.27
N LEU A 209 -3.13 7.86 -2.31
CA LEU A 209 -2.96 8.81 -1.22
C LEU A 209 -2.31 10.10 -1.72
N SER A 210 -1.23 10.02 -2.50
CA SER A 210 -0.57 11.19 -3.11
C SER A 210 -1.53 12.01 -3.96
N ILE A 211 -2.37 11.36 -4.77
CA ILE A 211 -3.41 12.05 -5.57
C ILE A 211 -4.45 12.68 -4.64
N GLY A 212 -4.93 11.94 -3.65
CA GLY A 212 -5.97 12.41 -2.72
C GLY A 212 -5.55 13.54 -1.79
N THR A 213 -4.25 13.91 -1.74
CA THR A 213 -3.71 14.96 -0.87
C THR A 213 -3.20 16.19 -1.63
N GLU A 214 -3.22 16.21 -2.97
CA GLU A 214 -2.67 17.31 -3.79
C GLU A 214 -3.13 18.71 -3.36
N LYS A 215 -4.44 18.89 -3.13
CA LYS A 215 -5.01 20.17 -2.69
C LYS A 215 -4.48 20.58 -1.31
N GLY A 216 -4.39 19.63 -0.39
CA GLY A 216 -3.81 19.86 0.93
C GLY A 216 -2.33 20.22 0.86
N ARG A 217 -1.57 19.57 -0.03
CA ARG A 217 -0.16 19.89 -0.29
C ARG A 217 0.02 21.29 -0.87
N ALA A 218 -0.84 21.69 -1.80
CA ALA A 218 -0.82 23.04 -2.38
C ALA A 218 -1.07 24.12 -1.32
N VAL A 219 -2.10 23.94 -0.47
CA VAL A 219 -2.36 24.86 0.66
C VAL A 219 -1.19 24.88 1.63
N ASP A 220 -0.70 23.71 2.01
CA ASP A 220 0.42 23.58 2.96
C ASP A 220 1.70 24.25 2.46
N LEU A 221 2.05 24.07 1.18
CA LEU A 221 3.17 24.77 0.52
C LEU A 221 3.02 26.29 0.64
N LEU A 222 1.85 26.82 0.26
CA LEU A 222 1.62 28.26 0.25
C LEU A 222 1.61 28.84 1.67
N VAL A 223 0.99 28.14 2.63
CA VAL A 223 1.03 28.50 4.05
C VAL A 223 2.47 28.51 4.57
N GLY A 224 3.27 27.51 4.23
CA GLY A 224 4.68 27.44 4.60
C GLY A 224 5.47 28.64 4.10
N ILE A 225 5.29 29.02 2.83
CA ILE A 225 5.92 30.20 2.23
C ILE A 225 5.48 31.48 2.95
N LEU A 226 4.18 31.64 3.21
CA LEU A 226 3.65 32.82 3.90
C LEU A 226 4.18 32.94 5.33
N GLN A 227 4.26 31.83 6.06
CA GLN A 227 4.85 31.83 7.41
C GLN A 227 6.35 32.19 7.35
N ALA A 228 7.10 31.63 6.39
CA ALA A 228 8.51 31.94 6.18
C ALA A 228 8.75 33.41 5.82
N CYS A 229 7.82 34.05 5.10
CA CYS A 229 7.86 35.48 4.80
C CYS A 229 7.43 36.37 5.97
N GLY A 230 7.06 35.80 7.13
CA GLY A 230 6.75 36.56 8.34
C GLY A 230 5.34 37.14 8.40
N TYR A 231 4.38 36.64 7.60
CA TYR A 231 3.01 37.17 7.62
C TYR A 231 2.27 36.91 8.94
N GLY A 232 2.69 35.93 9.74
CA GLY A 232 2.15 35.64 11.08
C GLY A 232 0.62 35.55 11.07
N LYS A 233 -0.06 36.45 11.80
CA LYS A 233 -1.54 36.50 11.84
C LYS A 233 -2.21 36.80 10.49
N ARG A 234 -1.49 37.42 9.54
CA ARG A 234 -2.00 37.71 8.19
C ARG A 234 -1.90 36.51 7.25
N THR A 235 -1.21 35.43 7.62
CA THR A 235 -1.02 34.24 6.77
C THR A 235 -2.33 33.71 6.20
N GLN A 236 -3.37 33.58 7.02
CA GLN A 236 -4.66 33.05 6.55
C GLN A 236 -5.36 33.98 5.56
N ALA A 237 -5.39 35.29 5.84
CA ALA A 237 -5.98 36.26 4.93
C ALA A 237 -5.23 36.33 3.59
N MET A 238 -3.89 36.28 3.65
CA MET A 238 -3.04 36.26 2.46
C MET A 238 -3.21 34.98 1.64
N LEU A 239 -3.38 33.82 2.28
CA LEU A 239 -3.71 32.57 1.57
C LEU A 239 -4.96 32.76 0.71
N TYR A 240 -6.04 33.29 1.31
CA TYR A 240 -7.29 33.50 0.59
C TYR A 240 -7.13 34.51 -0.55
N GLU A 241 -6.47 35.66 -0.30
CA GLU A 241 -6.24 36.68 -1.33
C GLU A 241 -5.47 36.10 -2.53
N LEU A 242 -4.40 35.33 -2.27
CA LEU A 242 -3.59 34.73 -3.32
C LEU A 242 -4.40 33.68 -4.11
N MET A 243 -5.22 32.88 -3.44
CA MET A 243 -6.02 31.86 -4.11
C MET A 243 -7.15 32.46 -4.93
N GLU A 244 -7.86 33.45 -4.40
CA GLU A 244 -8.87 34.21 -5.14
C GLU A 244 -8.25 34.88 -6.38
N ARG A 245 -7.03 35.43 -6.25
CA ARG A 245 -6.34 36.05 -7.37
C ARG A 245 -5.97 35.04 -8.46
N LEU A 246 -5.37 33.91 -8.06
CA LEU A 246 -4.97 32.85 -8.98
C LEU A 246 -6.16 32.15 -9.64
N ALA A 247 -7.30 32.06 -8.94
CA ALA A 247 -8.54 31.55 -9.52
C ALA A 247 -9.06 32.45 -10.65
N VAL A 248 -8.77 33.75 -10.63
CA VAL A 248 -9.14 34.68 -11.71
C VAL A 248 -8.11 34.69 -12.85
N ASP A 249 -6.82 34.68 -12.52
CA ASP A 249 -5.71 34.63 -13.49
C ASP A 249 -4.66 33.62 -13.03
N LEU A 250 -4.54 32.51 -13.75
CA LEU A 250 -3.59 31.42 -13.45
C LEU A 250 -2.12 31.82 -13.68
N SER A 251 -1.83 33.06 -14.09
CA SER A 251 -0.46 33.52 -14.35
C SER A 251 0.30 33.83 -13.04
N LEU A 252 1.10 32.88 -12.56
CA LEU A 252 2.06 33.09 -11.47
C LEU A 252 3.02 34.26 -11.75
N THR A 253 3.41 34.46 -13.01
CA THR A 253 4.27 35.60 -13.38
C THR A 253 3.57 36.95 -13.18
N ASN A 254 2.28 37.04 -13.52
CA ASN A 254 1.49 38.24 -13.25
C ASN A 254 1.33 38.46 -11.75
N LEU A 255 1.03 37.41 -10.99
CA LEU A 255 0.95 37.47 -9.53
C LEU A 255 2.24 37.99 -8.91
N CYS A 256 3.40 37.46 -9.30
CA CYS A 256 4.70 37.95 -8.80
C CYS A 256 4.93 39.43 -9.12
N ARG A 257 4.54 39.88 -10.32
CA ARG A 257 4.65 41.31 -10.72
C ARG A 257 3.73 42.20 -9.88
N GLU A 258 2.54 41.73 -9.54
CA GLU A 258 1.61 42.47 -8.68
C GLU A 258 2.09 42.56 -7.25
N LEU A 259 2.65 41.46 -6.71
CA LEU A 259 3.27 41.44 -5.40
C LEU A 259 4.44 42.41 -5.33
N ASP A 260 5.30 42.45 -6.36
CA ASP A 260 6.40 43.43 -6.43
C ASP A 260 5.88 44.88 -6.43
N LYS A 261 4.83 45.18 -7.19
CA LYS A 261 4.16 46.51 -7.18
C LYS A 261 3.56 46.87 -5.82
N LYS A 262 3.08 45.88 -5.06
CA LYS A 262 2.57 46.04 -3.69
C LYS A 262 3.69 46.11 -2.64
N GLY A 263 4.96 45.97 -3.03
CA GLY A 263 6.11 45.96 -2.12
C GLY A 263 6.38 44.61 -1.44
N GLU A 264 5.63 43.56 -1.79
CA GLU A 264 5.71 42.21 -1.20
C GLU A 264 6.82 41.38 -1.88
N LYS A 265 8.03 41.96 -1.97
CA LYS A 265 9.15 41.43 -2.77
C LYS A 265 9.63 40.05 -2.34
N THR A 266 9.68 39.80 -1.03
CA THR A 266 10.11 38.51 -0.47
C THR A 266 9.16 37.40 -0.90
N LEU A 267 7.85 37.62 -0.81
CA LEU A 267 6.83 36.65 -1.22
C LEU A 267 6.88 36.41 -2.73
N GLY A 268 6.91 37.48 -3.53
CA GLY A 268 7.04 37.37 -4.99
C GLY A 268 8.30 36.61 -5.41
N GLY A 269 9.43 36.86 -4.74
CA GLY A 269 10.68 36.15 -4.96
C GLY A 269 10.61 34.67 -4.62
N ARG A 270 9.91 34.29 -3.53
CA ARG A 270 9.68 32.88 -3.16
C ARG A 270 8.80 32.16 -4.17
N LEU A 271 7.69 32.79 -4.60
CA LEU A 271 6.80 32.21 -5.61
C LEU A 271 7.48 32.05 -6.98
N ALA A 272 8.38 32.95 -7.35
CA ALA A 272 9.14 32.86 -8.59
C ALA A 272 10.16 31.70 -8.61
N ARG A 273 10.52 31.14 -7.44
CA ARG A 273 11.47 30.03 -7.29
C ARG A 273 10.80 28.66 -7.16
N LEU A 274 9.47 28.59 -7.25
CA LEU A 274 8.76 27.32 -7.22
C LEU A 274 9.24 26.42 -8.35
N THR A 275 9.42 25.14 -8.03
CA THR A 275 9.66 24.11 -9.04
C THR A 275 8.42 23.92 -9.90
N THR A 276 8.57 23.29 -11.07
CA THR A 276 7.44 22.97 -11.96
C THR A 276 6.33 22.20 -11.25
N LYS A 277 6.69 21.22 -10.40
CA LYS A 277 5.72 20.40 -9.65
C LYS A 277 4.96 21.22 -8.61
N GLU A 278 5.66 22.11 -7.89
CA GLU A 278 5.03 22.98 -6.90
C GLU A 278 4.09 24.01 -7.57
N ALA A 279 4.52 24.59 -8.69
CA ALA A 279 3.68 25.47 -9.48
C ALA A 279 2.42 24.73 -9.98
N GLU A 280 2.57 23.51 -10.49
CA GLU A 280 1.44 22.67 -10.92
C GLU A 280 0.45 22.41 -9.79
N LEU A 281 0.92 22.08 -8.58
CA LEU A 281 0.06 21.92 -7.39
C LEU A 281 -0.77 23.18 -7.11
N LEU A 282 -0.15 24.37 -7.12
CA LEU A 282 -0.84 25.63 -6.88
C LEU A 282 -1.85 25.96 -7.98
N ILE A 283 -1.49 25.75 -9.25
CA ILE A 283 -2.39 25.99 -10.38
C ILE A 283 -3.57 25.03 -10.37
N ASN A 284 -3.37 23.76 -10.01
CA ASN A 284 -4.46 22.80 -9.90
C ASN A 284 -5.43 23.18 -8.77
N LEU A 285 -4.92 23.65 -7.63
CA LEU A 285 -5.77 24.20 -6.57
C LEU A 285 -6.53 25.46 -7.05
N ALA A 286 -5.86 26.38 -7.76
CA ALA A 286 -6.47 27.59 -8.27
C ALA A 286 -7.58 27.33 -9.29
N ARG A 287 -7.40 26.36 -10.19
CA ARG A 287 -8.45 25.89 -11.11
C ARG A 287 -9.64 25.35 -10.33
N TYR A 288 -9.38 24.54 -9.31
CA TYR A 288 -10.46 24.00 -8.49
C TYR A 288 -11.20 25.08 -7.72
N GLU A 289 -10.49 26.08 -7.18
CA GLU A 289 -11.09 27.26 -6.54
C GLU A 289 -11.91 28.10 -7.53
N HIS A 290 -11.47 28.22 -8.79
CA HIS A 290 -12.25 28.88 -9.85
C HIS A 290 -13.58 28.15 -10.12
N ASP A 291 -13.52 26.83 -10.26
CA ASP A 291 -14.70 25.98 -10.54
C ASP A 291 -15.60 25.82 -9.30
N THR A 292 -15.04 25.95 -8.10
CA THR A 292 -15.73 25.83 -6.80
C THR A 292 -15.35 27.00 -5.88
N PRO A 293 -15.88 28.22 -6.13
CA PRO A 293 -15.51 29.40 -5.35
C PRO A 293 -15.81 29.24 -3.85
N GLY A 294 -14.83 29.57 -3.02
CA GLY A 294 -14.91 29.45 -1.56
C GLY A 294 -14.36 28.14 -1.01
N TYR A 295 -13.95 27.19 -1.85
CA TYR A 295 -13.47 25.87 -1.42
C TYR A 295 -12.31 25.96 -0.41
N VAL A 296 -11.28 26.76 -0.71
CA VAL A 296 -10.12 26.93 0.20
C VAL A 296 -10.55 27.53 1.53
N LYS A 297 -11.43 28.52 1.51
CA LYS A 297 -11.91 29.21 2.71
C LYS A 297 -12.75 28.29 3.61
N GLU A 298 -13.61 27.47 3.00
CA GLU A 298 -14.46 26.52 3.72
C GLU A 298 -13.67 25.39 4.37
N ASN A 299 -12.60 24.92 3.71
CA ASN A 299 -11.84 23.75 4.14
C ASN A 299 -10.63 24.10 5.04
N TRP A 300 -10.09 25.31 4.95
CA TRP A 300 -8.94 25.77 5.77
C TRP A 300 -9.27 27.03 6.54
N GLN A 301 -10.20 26.92 7.49
CA GLN A 301 -10.73 28.04 8.29
C GLN A 301 -9.78 28.54 9.38
N LYS A 302 -8.74 27.77 9.71
CA LYS A 302 -7.86 28.07 10.85
C LYS A 302 -6.44 27.56 10.59
N ILE A 303 -5.49 28.49 10.50
CA ILE A 303 -4.08 28.20 10.24
C ILE A 303 -3.24 28.79 11.38
N LEU A 304 -2.88 27.95 12.36
CA LEU A 304 -2.08 28.34 13.52
C LEU A 304 -0.66 27.78 13.44
N LEU A 305 -0.57 26.46 13.49
CA LEU A 305 0.64 25.67 13.32
C LEU A 305 0.34 24.71 12.17
N ARG A 306 1.28 24.53 11.24
CA ARG A 306 1.13 23.53 10.18
C ARG A 306 0.98 22.15 10.80
N SER A 307 0.36 21.23 10.07
CA SER A 307 0.20 19.86 10.56
C SER A 307 1.55 19.25 10.90
N PHE A 308 1.57 18.31 11.86
CA PHE A 308 2.82 17.81 12.42
C PHE A 308 3.84 17.38 11.36
N LEU A 309 3.46 16.71 10.26
CA LEU A 309 4.41 16.24 9.26
C LEU A 309 4.01 16.69 7.84
N THR A 310 4.85 17.45 7.17
CA THR A 310 4.54 18.03 5.86
C THR A 310 5.61 17.67 4.83
N PRO A 311 5.28 17.65 3.52
CA PRO A 311 6.26 17.37 2.46
C PRO A 311 7.19 18.56 2.18
N THR A 312 6.85 19.77 2.65
CA THR A 312 7.63 20.98 2.38
C THR A 312 7.97 21.71 3.68
N SER A 313 9.19 22.20 3.82
CA SER A 313 9.54 22.99 5.00
C SER A 313 8.91 24.38 5.02
N GLY A 314 8.51 24.91 3.85
CA GLY A 314 8.06 26.29 3.68
C GLY A 314 9.17 27.34 3.71
N ILE A 315 10.38 26.98 4.15
CA ILE A 315 11.51 27.88 4.37
C ILE A 315 12.72 27.53 3.49
N GLU A 316 13.69 28.43 3.37
CA GLU A 316 15.01 28.10 2.80
C GLU A 316 15.92 27.58 3.93
N TRP A 317 16.70 26.54 3.65
CA TRP A 317 17.60 25.93 4.62
C TRP A 317 19.01 26.47 4.43
N GLU A 318 19.69 26.74 5.56
CA GLU A 318 21.14 26.87 5.54
C GLU A 318 21.79 25.49 5.33
N GLU A 319 22.85 25.46 4.54
CA GLU A 319 23.56 24.23 4.19
C GLU A 319 24.08 23.54 5.47
N GLY A 320 23.78 22.24 5.62
CA GLY A 320 24.17 21.43 6.78
C GLY A 320 23.26 21.53 8.01
N LYS A 321 22.24 22.40 8.03
CA LYS A 321 21.24 22.44 9.12
C LYS A 321 20.05 21.52 8.82
N ASN A 322 19.63 20.77 9.84
CA ASN A 322 18.44 19.89 9.79
C ASN A 322 17.26 20.42 10.62
N GLU A 323 17.45 21.53 11.31
CA GLU A 323 16.43 22.21 12.11
C GLU A 323 16.46 23.73 11.91
N VAL A 324 15.29 24.35 12.00
CA VAL A 324 15.11 25.81 11.99
C VAL A 324 14.09 26.20 13.06
N GLU A 325 14.20 27.42 13.56
CA GLU A 325 13.21 28.01 14.47
C GLU A 325 12.51 29.20 13.80
N LEU A 326 11.18 29.23 13.89
CA LEU A 326 10.34 30.31 13.41
C LEU A 326 9.54 30.89 14.58
N GLN A 327 9.68 32.19 14.80
CA GLN A 327 9.03 32.86 15.94
C GLN A 327 7.58 33.21 15.60
N HIS A 328 6.64 32.68 16.39
CA HIS A 328 5.24 33.10 16.37
C HIS A 328 4.93 33.95 17.59
N LYS A 329 3.77 34.62 17.60
CA LYS A 329 3.37 35.50 18.71
C LYS A 329 3.35 34.78 20.07
N ASN A 330 2.89 33.52 20.10
CA ASN A 330 2.58 32.80 21.34
C ASN A 330 3.46 31.56 21.58
N PHE A 331 4.34 31.22 20.65
CA PHE A 331 5.19 30.04 20.71
C PHE A 331 6.31 30.16 19.68
N THR A 332 7.37 29.36 19.84
CA THR A 332 8.38 29.17 18.79
C THR A 332 8.08 27.88 18.06
N GLU A 333 8.01 27.92 16.73
CA GLU A 333 7.91 26.73 15.89
C GLU A 333 9.31 26.21 15.58
N ILE A 334 9.51 24.93 15.78
CA ILE A 334 10.70 24.20 15.40
C ILE A 334 10.31 23.32 14.20
N ILE A 335 10.94 23.56 13.05
CA ILE A 335 10.76 22.73 11.86
C ILE A 335 12.00 21.85 11.73
N ARG A 336 11.80 20.53 11.75
CA ARG A 336 12.89 19.56 11.67
C ARG A 336 12.71 18.62 10.49
N ARG A 337 13.76 18.45 9.68
CA ARG A 337 13.77 17.43 8.62
C ARG A 337 13.75 16.02 9.23
N VAL A 338 12.87 15.18 8.69
CA VAL A 338 12.73 13.76 9.05
C VAL A 338 12.72 12.95 7.76
N ASP A 339 13.74 12.10 7.57
CA ASP A 339 13.74 11.16 6.46
C ASP A 339 12.98 9.89 6.85
N ILE A 340 11.99 9.52 6.04
CA ILE A 340 11.17 8.33 6.24
C ILE A 340 11.39 7.37 5.08
N THR A 341 11.85 6.17 5.39
CA THR A 341 11.85 5.04 4.46
C THR A 341 10.45 4.45 4.35
N GLU A 342 9.91 4.44 3.14
CA GLU A 342 8.61 3.85 2.80
C GLU A 342 8.84 2.65 1.88
N GLU A 343 8.11 1.56 2.10
CA GLU A 343 8.09 0.43 1.18
C GLU A 343 7.23 0.81 -0.03
N VAL A 344 7.83 0.72 -1.21
CA VAL A 344 7.18 1.06 -2.46
C VAL A 344 7.09 -0.15 -3.36
N TYR A 345 6.06 -0.17 -4.19
CA TYR A 345 5.91 -1.13 -5.27
C TYR A 345 5.83 -0.39 -6.59
N TYR A 346 6.48 -0.92 -7.62
CA TYR A 346 6.45 -0.40 -8.98
C TYR A 346 5.57 -1.31 -9.85
N PRO A 347 4.28 -0.98 -10.08
CA PRO A 347 3.37 -1.84 -10.83
C PRO A 347 3.84 -2.23 -12.23
N SER A 348 4.44 -1.30 -12.97
CA SER A 348 4.91 -1.56 -14.34
C SER A 348 6.04 -2.58 -14.39
N ARG A 349 6.89 -2.62 -13.35
CA ARG A 349 8.04 -3.52 -13.23
C ARG A 349 7.77 -4.76 -12.39
N GLN A 350 6.71 -4.72 -11.58
CA GLN A 350 6.37 -5.74 -10.59
C GLN A 350 7.51 -5.97 -9.59
N GLU A 351 8.14 -4.87 -9.17
CA GLU A 351 9.31 -4.88 -8.30
C GLU A 351 9.03 -4.12 -7.01
N ASP A 352 9.57 -4.66 -5.92
CA ASP A 352 9.65 -3.98 -4.65
C ASP A 352 10.79 -2.97 -4.63
N GLY A 353 10.58 -1.90 -3.90
CA GLY A 353 11.62 -0.94 -3.59
C GLY A 353 11.45 -0.32 -2.22
N LYS A 354 12.41 0.52 -1.88
CA LYS A 354 12.33 1.42 -0.75
C LYS A 354 12.62 2.81 -1.27
N THR A 355 11.79 3.76 -0.89
CA THR A 355 12.05 5.18 -1.12
C THR A 355 12.32 5.87 0.20
N ASN A 356 13.29 6.78 0.20
CA ASN A 356 13.53 7.66 1.34
C ASN A 356 12.95 9.02 1.00
N THR A 357 11.83 9.34 1.64
CA THR A 357 11.16 10.62 1.47
C THR A 357 11.54 11.55 2.62
N ALA A 358 11.98 12.76 2.30
CA ALA A 358 12.16 13.82 3.29
C ALA A 358 10.79 14.45 3.62
N TYR A 359 10.46 14.48 4.89
CA TYR A 359 9.35 15.24 5.45
C TYR A 359 9.86 16.26 6.46
N TYR A 360 8.99 17.15 6.90
CA TYR A 360 9.31 18.21 7.85
C TYR A 360 8.34 18.15 9.03
N ALA A 361 8.90 17.90 10.21
CA ALA A 361 8.17 17.85 11.47
C ALA A 361 8.02 19.26 12.05
N HIS A 362 6.80 19.68 12.32
CA HIS A 362 6.43 20.98 12.88
C HIS A 362 6.07 20.86 14.36
N ILE A 363 6.91 21.41 15.24
CA ILE A 363 6.74 21.35 16.69
C ILE A 363 6.62 22.77 17.26
N GLY A 364 5.52 23.06 17.96
CA GLY A 364 5.42 24.25 18.77
C GLY A 364 6.13 24.07 20.11
N MET A 365 6.89 25.07 20.54
CA MET A 365 7.56 25.14 21.83
C MET A 365 7.11 26.40 22.57
N ARG A 366 6.74 26.25 23.85
CA ARG A 366 6.50 27.39 24.74
C ARG A 366 6.98 27.07 26.15
N GLU A 367 7.15 28.11 26.95
CA GLU A 367 7.45 27.99 28.37
C GLU A 367 6.17 28.12 29.21
N GLU A 368 6.02 27.27 30.21
CA GLU A 368 4.88 27.25 31.13
C GLU A 368 5.39 26.94 32.55
N MET A 369 5.30 27.92 33.45
CA MET A 369 5.69 27.79 34.86
C MET A 369 7.13 27.24 35.05
N GLY A 370 8.09 27.71 34.24
CA GLY A 370 9.49 27.29 34.29
C GLY A 370 9.80 25.94 33.63
N ASN A 371 8.79 25.29 33.02
CA ASN A 371 8.96 24.09 32.20
C ASN A 371 8.74 24.40 30.73
N LEU A 372 9.33 23.59 29.85
CA LEU A 372 9.07 23.64 28.42
C LEU A 372 7.91 22.69 28.07
N VAL A 373 7.03 23.17 27.20
CA VAL A 373 5.96 22.37 26.61
C VAL A 373 6.17 22.32 25.11
N PHE A 374 6.36 21.12 24.59
CA PHE A 374 6.39 20.84 23.17
C PHE A 374 5.05 20.26 22.73
N PHE A 375 4.54 20.70 21.59
CA PHE A 375 3.28 20.22 21.05
C PHE A 375 3.33 20.10 19.52
N ALA A 376 2.58 19.14 19.00
CA ALA A 376 2.48 18.84 17.57
C ALA A 376 1.01 18.94 17.14
N ASN A 377 0.73 19.64 16.04
CA ASN A 377 -0.63 19.79 15.53
C ASN A 377 -1.15 18.48 14.91
N TRP A 378 -2.15 17.88 15.55
CA TRP A 378 -2.85 16.67 15.11
C TRP A 378 -4.38 16.91 15.04
N ASN A 379 -4.77 18.16 14.76
CA ASN A 379 -6.11 18.65 15.06
C ASN A 379 -7.23 17.78 14.47
N ASP A 380 -7.19 17.49 13.17
CA ASP A 380 -8.29 16.76 12.52
C ASP A 380 -8.37 15.29 12.95
N PHE A 381 -7.20 14.66 13.13
CA PHE A 381 -7.11 13.28 13.60
C PHE A 381 -7.65 13.13 15.01
N LEU A 382 -7.16 13.97 15.93
CA LEU A 382 -7.57 13.93 17.33
C LEU A 382 -9.01 14.43 17.51
N CYS A 383 -9.49 15.38 16.71
CA CYS A 383 -10.90 15.77 16.69
C CYS A 383 -11.79 14.56 16.37
N GLY A 384 -11.46 13.80 15.32
CA GLY A 384 -12.18 12.56 14.99
C GLY A 384 -12.13 11.53 16.13
N TYR A 385 -11.00 11.42 16.83
CA TYR A 385 -10.85 10.54 17.98
C TYR A 385 -11.70 10.96 19.18
N PHE A 386 -11.62 12.23 19.61
CA PHE A 386 -12.34 12.72 20.77
C PHE A 386 -13.85 12.76 20.56
N LEU A 387 -14.32 12.89 19.31
CA LEU A 387 -15.72 12.70 18.95
C LEU A 387 -16.18 11.23 18.99
N THR A 388 -15.24 10.28 18.97
CA THR A 388 -15.56 8.85 19.06
C THR A 388 -15.71 8.43 20.52
N ALA A 389 -16.96 8.19 20.95
CA ALA A 389 -17.32 7.86 22.34
C ALA A 389 -18.02 6.50 22.50
N GLY A 390 -18.22 6.07 23.75
CA GLY A 390 -18.96 4.86 24.12
C GLY A 390 -18.37 3.57 23.54
N LYS A 391 -19.23 2.66 23.09
CA LYS A 391 -18.82 1.34 22.55
C LYS A 391 -17.86 1.42 21.37
N ALA A 392 -17.93 2.49 20.56
CA ALA A 392 -17.01 2.69 19.44
C ALA A 392 -15.59 2.98 19.94
N ASN A 393 -15.46 3.83 20.96
CA ASN A 393 -14.17 4.10 21.61
C ASN A 393 -13.65 2.85 22.31
N GLU A 394 -14.50 2.17 23.09
CA GLU A 394 -14.16 0.92 23.77
C GLU A 394 -13.59 -0.11 22.79
N LYS A 395 -14.19 -0.28 21.60
CA LYS A 395 -13.66 -1.20 20.58
C LYS A 395 -12.25 -0.80 20.11
N LEU A 396 -11.97 0.49 19.97
CA LEU A 396 -10.66 0.99 19.53
C LEU A 396 -9.55 0.78 20.55
N VAL A 397 -9.87 0.76 21.85
CA VAL A 397 -8.89 0.67 22.94
C VAL A 397 -8.86 -0.70 23.65
N SER A 398 -9.94 -1.47 23.63
CA SER A 398 -10.02 -2.77 24.34
C SER A 398 -9.47 -3.97 23.57
N GLY A 399 -9.32 -3.86 22.24
CA GLY A 399 -9.12 -4.99 21.33
C GLY A 399 -8.01 -5.98 21.74
N ARG A 400 -8.32 -7.28 21.74
CA ARG A 400 -7.34 -8.38 21.81
C ARG A 400 -7.58 -9.35 20.66
N SER A 401 -8.52 -10.28 20.81
CA SER A 401 -8.98 -11.15 19.72
C SER A 401 -10.45 -11.51 19.96
N GLN A 402 -11.19 -11.77 18.89
CA GLN A 402 -12.55 -12.30 18.94
C GLN A 402 -12.53 -13.71 18.34
N SER A 403 -13.20 -14.67 18.97
CA SER A 403 -13.48 -15.96 18.35
C SER A 403 -14.55 -15.75 17.28
N VAL A 404 -14.22 -16.13 16.05
CA VAL A 404 -15.13 -16.11 14.92
C VAL A 404 -15.25 -17.55 14.44
N LEU A 405 -16.49 -18.01 14.30
CA LEU A 405 -16.76 -19.32 13.71
C LEU A 405 -16.48 -19.22 12.21
N ASP A 406 -15.58 -20.06 11.70
CA ASP A 406 -15.42 -20.22 10.26
C ASP A 406 -16.56 -21.11 9.75
N GLU A 407 -17.56 -20.50 9.10
CA GLU A 407 -18.74 -21.21 8.57
C GLU A 407 -18.38 -22.32 7.58
N THR A 408 -17.20 -22.26 6.96
CA THR A 408 -16.72 -23.21 5.96
C THR A 408 -16.08 -24.45 6.59
N THR A 409 -15.40 -24.30 7.71
CA THR A 409 -14.66 -25.39 8.38
C THR A 409 -15.28 -25.80 9.72
N ASN A 410 -16.28 -25.06 10.19
CA ASN A 410 -16.93 -25.23 11.48
C ASN A 410 -15.93 -25.20 12.66
N THR A 411 -14.82 -24.47 12.50
CA THR A 411 -13.78 -24.30 13.52
C THR A 411 -13.74 -22.88 14.05
N GLU A 412 -13.44 -22.72 15.34
CA GLU A 412 -13.23 -21.39 15.93
C GLU A 412 -11.86 -20.84 15.52
N ARG A 413 -11.86 -19.71 14.82
CA ARG A 413 -10.64 -18.98 14.49
C ARG A 413 -10.57 -17.69 15.30
N LYS A 414 -9.41 -17.41 15.90
CA LYS A 414 -9.15 -16.12 16.56
C LYS A 414 -8.86 -15.07 15.51
N LYS A 415 -9.71 -14.04 15.42
CA LYS A 415 -9.52 -12.86 14.58
C LYS A 415 -9.16 -11.66 15.45
N LEU A 416 -8.14 -10.90 15.06
CA LEU A 416 -7.79 -9.65 15.76
C LEU A 416 -8.89 -8.61 15.51
N ILE A 417 -9.25 -7.87 16.58
CA ILE A 417 -10.19 -6.76 16.46
C ILE A 417 -9.46 -5.56 15.86
N GLU A 418 -10.08 -4.92 14.86
CA GLU A 418 -9.67 -3.64 14.27
C GLU A 418 -9.65 -2.54 15.36
N SER A 419 -8.48 -2.33 15.95
CA SER A 419 -8.29 -1.46 17.13
C SER A 419 -6.90 -0.83 17.11
N PHE A 420 -6.75 0.33 17.76
CA PHE A 420 -5.44 0.96 17.93
C PHE A 420 -4.51 0.05 18.72
N ARG A 421 -5.02 -0.68 19.70
CA ARG A 421 -4.21 -1.60 20.49
C ARG A 421 -3.47 -2.65 19.65
N ASN A 422 -4.13 -3.19 18.63
CA ASN A 422 -3.56 -4.24 17.78
C ASN A 422 -2.72 -3.68 16.62
N TYR A 423 -3.14 -2.55 16.03
CA TYR A 423 -2.56 -2.06 14.76
C TYR A 423 -1.86 -0.69 14.85
N ALA A 424 -2.00 0.02 15.97
CA ALA A 424 -1.30 1.28 16.25
C ALA A 424 -0.90 1.37 17.75
N PRO A 425 -0.06 0.43 18.24
CA PRO A 425 0.23 0.29 19.66
C PRO A 425 0.87 1.54 20.27
N THR A 426 1.61 2.34 19.49
CA THR A 426 2.18 3.61 19.98
C THR A 426 1.07 4.63 20.20
N LEU A 427 0.12 4.74 19.26
CA LEU A 427 -1.05 5.60 19.42
C LEU A 427 -1.87 5.17 20.64
N TYR A 428 -2.15 3.86 20.75
CA TYR A 428 -2.88 3.30 21.89
C TYR A 428 -2.24 3.72 23.23
N LYS A 429 -0.92 3.57 23.38
CA LYS A 429 -0.22 4.00 24.61
C LYS A 429 -0.38 5.49 24.88
N VAL A 430 -0.18 6.35 23.88
CA VAL A 430 -0.31 7.80 24.04
C VAL A 430 -1.74 8.21 24.44
N LEU A 431 -2.75 7.46 24.00
CA LEU A 431 -4.16 7.72 24.31
C LEU A 431 -4.61 7.17 25.67
N THR A 432 -4.09 6.03 26.11
CA THR A 432 -4.66 5.29 27.27
C THR A 432 -3.72 5.18 28.47
N ASP A 433 -2.41 5.26 28.27
CA ASP A 433 -1.43 5.05 29.33
C ASP A 433 -1.25 6.34 30.14
N ALA A 434 -1.48 6.27 31.45
CA ALA A 434 -1.28 7.39 32.38
C ALA A 434 0.20 7.80 32.51
N ASP A 435 1.14 6.88 32.23
CA ASP A 435 2.57 7.12 32.36
C ASP A 435 3.25 7.47 31.03
N SER A 436 2.52 7.47 29.91
CA SER A 436 3.07 7.93 28.62
C SER A 436 3.54 9.39 28.72
N ALA A 437 4.82 9.64 28.40
CA ALA A 437 5.40 10.98 28.43
C ALA A 437 4.74 11.93 27.41
N VAL A 438 4.36 11.40 26.25
CA VAL A 438 3.57 12.12 25.24
C VAL A 438 2.08 11.85 25.52
N LYS A 439 1.27 12.92 25.53
CA LYS A 439 -0.17 12.86 25.77
C LYS A 439 -0.96 13.47 24.61
N ALA A 440 -2.11 12.88 24.29
CA ALA A 440 -3.15 13.56 23.54
C ALA A 440 -3.82 14.60 24.44
N VAL A 441 -3.84 15.86 24.00
CA VAL A 441 -4.45 16.96 24.73
C VAL A 441 -5.51 17.62 23.84
N PRO A 442 -6.81 17.48 24.18
CA PRO A 442 -7.86 18.19 23.47
C PRO A 442 -7.82 19.69 23.81
N ASP A 443 -8.28 20.51 22.88
CA ASP A 443 -8.48 21.96 23.07
C ASP A 443 -7.27 22.69 23.70
N PHE A 444 -6.06 22.28 23.34
CA PHE A 444 -4.83 22.88 23.83
C PHE A 444 -4.74 24.34 23.38
N LYS A 445 -4.68 25.26 24.35
CA LYS A 445 -4.65 26.70 24.10
C LYS A 445 -3.34 27.13 23.45
N VAL A 446 -3.41 27.88 22.36
CA VAL A 446 -2.29 28.53 21.66
C VAL A 446 -2.65 30.00 21.46
N GLY A 447 -2.44 30.82 22.49
CA GLY A 447 -3.00 32.17 22.56
C GLY A 447 -4.50 32.13 22.80
N GLU A 448 -5.27 32.85 21.99
CA GLU A 448 -6.74 32.92 22.06
C GLU A 448 -7.43 31.71 21.40
N ASP A 449 -6.66 30.90 20.69
CA ASP A 449 -7.16 29.78 19.92
C ASP A 449 -6.86 28.43 20.57
N THR A 450 -7.56 27.37 20.15
CA THR A 450 -7.29 25.99 20.55
C THR A 450 -6.90 25.08 19.38
N LEU A 451 -6.14 24.01 19.68
CA LEU A 451 -5.80 22.89 18.79
C LEU A 451 -5.87 21.57 19.55
N ASN A 452 -6.23 20.48 18.88
CA ASN A 452 -5.99 19.14 19.42
C ASN A 452 -4.57 18.69 19.08
N VAL A 453 -3.76 18.40 20.11
CA VAL A 453 -2.32 18.18 19.95
C VAL A 453 -1.85 16.90 20.62
N PHE A 454 -0.72 16.37 20.15
CA PHE A 454 0.15 15.57 21.01
C PHE A 454 1.16 16.49 21.68
N ALA A 455 1.32 16.38 23.00
CA ALA A 455 2.21 17.24 23.77
C ALA A 455 3.09 16.46 24.75
N ILE A 456 4.25 17.02 25.07
CA ILE A 456 5.17 16.54 26.11
C ILE A 456 5.66 17.74 26.91
N ARG A 457 5.80 17.56 28.22
CA ARG A 457 6.39 18.55 29.13
C ARG A 457 7.79 18.11 29.51
N SER A 458 8.71 19.05 29.63
CA SER A 458 10.08 18.77 30.06
C SER A 458 10.67 19.91 30.85
N SER A 459 11.71 19.60 31.63
CA SER A 459 12.61 20.63 32.15
C SER A 459 13.40 21.28 31.00
N VAL A 460 14.03 22.42 31.26
CA VAL A 460 14.91 23.10 30.29
C VAL A 460 16.14 22.23 29.96
N GLN A 461 16.65 21.48 30.93
CA GLN A 461 17.81 20.58 30.77
C GLN A 461 17.52 19.42 29.82
N GLU A 462 16.26 18.99 29.71
CA GLU A 462 15.83 17.86 28.89
C GLU A 462 15.19 18.29 27.56
N LYS A 463 15.37 19.56 27.15
CA LYS A 463 14.78 20.18 25.96
C LYS A 463 14.85 19.27 24.73
N ASP A 464 16.06 18.86 24.33
CA ASP A 464 16.26 18.08 23.11
C ASP A 464 15.73 16.65 23.24
N THR A 465 15.87 16.03 24.41
CA THR A 465 15.35 14.68 24.65
C THR A 465 13.83 14.63 24.52
N ALA A 466 13.12 15.63 25.06
CA ALA A 466 11.67 15.71 24.99
C ALA A 466 11.17 15.99 23.56
N LYS A 467 11.81 16.92 22.85
CA LYS A 467 11.54 17.21 21.43
C LYS A 467 11.72 15.96 20.56
N ASP A 468 12.87 15.28 20.70
CA ASP A 468 13.17 14.05 19.96
C ASP A 468 12.13 12.96 20.25
N LYS A 469 11.75 12.81 21.53
CA LYS A 469 10.74 11.85 21.95
C LYS A 469 9.37 12.13 21.31
N LEU A 470 8.94 13.39 21.28
CA LEU A 470 7.69 13.78 20.63
C LEU A 470 7.71 13.44 19.13
N ILE A 471 8.76 13.86 18.42
CA ILE A 471 8.90 13.63 16.98
C ILE A 471 8.92 12.14 16.67
N GLN A 472 9.75 11.35 17.36
CA GLN A 472 9.83 9.90 17.15
C GLN A 472 8.50 9.20 17.44
N THR A 473 7.78 9.63 18.48
CA THR A 473 6.47 9.06 18.84
C THR A 473 5.45 9.36 17.75
N CYS A 474 5.34 10.61 17.31
CA CYS A 474 4.41 11.01 16.26
C CYS A 474 4.74 10.36 14.89
N VAL A 475 6.02 10.28 14.51
CA VAL A 475 6.44 9.56 13.29
C VAL A 475 6.10 8.07 13.35
N ARG A 476 6.26 7.44 14.53
CA ARG A 476 5.89 6.03 14.70
C ARG A 476 4.38 5.83 14.60
N ILE A 477 3.58 6.72 15.20
CA ILE A 477 2.12 6.72 15.05
C ILE A 477 1.71 6.82 13.59
N CYS A 478 2.30 7.77 12.86
CA CYS A 478 2.14 7.90 11.42
C CYS A 478 2.36 6.53 10.75
N LYS A 479 3.58 5.96 10.89
CA LYS A 479 3.98 4.69 10.27
C LYS A 479 3.01 3.55 10.58
N GLU A 480 2.65 3.35 11.84
CA GLU A 480 1.75 2.28 12.27
C GLU A 480 0.37 2.39 11.60
N ILE A 481 -0.20 3.61 11.52
CA ILE A 481 -1.54 3.81 10.95
C ILE A 481 -1.51 3.67 9.42
N ASN A 482 -0.47 4.16 8.75
CA ASN A 482 -0.40 4.11 7.28
C ASN A 482 -0.17 2.70 6.74
N THR A 483 0.59 1.87 7.46
CA THR A 483 0.93 0.51 7.01
C THR A 483 -0.23 -0.47 7.14
N THR A 484 -1.19 -0.24 8.04
CA THR A 484 -2.33 -1.16 8.25
C THR A 484 -3.54 -0.81 7.39
N ASN A 485 -4.19 -1.83 6.78
CA ASN A 485 -5.48 -1.66 6.12
C ASN A 485 -6.68 -1.71 7.09
N HIS A 486 -6.47 -2.19 8.32
CA HIS A 486 -7.49 -2.35 9.35
C HIS A 486 -7.93 -1.03 9.99
N LEU A 487 -7.11 0.03 9.88
CA LEU A 487 -7.43 1.38 10.37
C LEU A 487 -7.78 2.36 9.24
N ALA A 488 -8.39 1.87 8.15
CA ALA A 488 -8.65 2.67 6.95
C ALA A 488 -9.44 3.97 7.20
N VAL A 489 -10.38 3.98 8.14
CA VAL A 489 -11.13 5.20 8.52
C VAL A 489 -10.18 6.24 9.12
N TRP A 490 -9.25 5.82 9.98
CA TRP A 490 -8.28 6.70 10.64
C TRP A 490 -7.19 7.19 9.69
N ARG A 491 -6.80 6.38 8.70
CA ARG A 491 -5.89 6.81 7.63
C ARG A 491 -6.41 8.03 6.87
N ARG A 492 -7.73 8.19 6.72
CA ARG A 492 -8.30 9.39 6.09
C ARG A 492 -7.91 10.66 6.85
N TYR A 493 -7.94 10.62 8.17
CA TYR A 493 -7.52 11.76 8.98
C TYR A 493 -6.01 11.93 9.02
N LEU A 494 -5.25 10.83 8.87
CA LEU A 494 -3.80 10.91 8.73
C LEU A 494 -3.38 11.69 7.48
N ARG A 495 -4.23 11.76 6.45
CA ARG A 495 -3.96 12.60 5.28
C ARG A 495 -3.60 14.02 5.67
N THR A 496 -4.23 14.61 6.69
CA THR A 496 -3.97 16.02 7.02
C THR A 496 -2.64 16.22 7.74
N VAL A 497 -2.06 15.16 8.28
CA VAL A 497 -0.79 15.17 9.03
C VAL A 497 0.34 14.46 8.30
N TRP A 498 0.06 13.66 7.27
CA TRP A 498 1.04 12.94 6.48
C TRP A 498 0.65 13.05 5.00
N LEU A 499 0.89 14.23 4.42
CA LEU A 499 0.44 14.60 3.08
C LEU A 499 1.45 14.13 2.01
N HIS A 500 1.60 12.81 1.83
CA HIS A 500 2.71 12.16 1.09
C HIS A 500 2.95 12.65 -0.36
N ASN A 501 4.22 12.46 -0.77
CA ASN A 501 4.97 13.09 -1.87
C ASN A 501 4.40 13.02 -3.29
#